data_AF-A0A3R6M8U4-F1
#
_entry.id   AF-A0A3R6M8U4-F1
#
_cell.length_a   1.000
_cell.length_b   1.000
_cell.length_c   1.000
_cell.angle_alpha   90.00
_cell.angle_beta   90.00
_cell.angle_gamma   90.00
#
_symmetry.space_group_name_H-M   'P 1'
#
loop_
_entity.id
_entity.type
_entity.pdbx_description
1 polymer ?
#
loop_
_entity_poly.entity_id
_entity_poly.type
_entity_poly.pdbx_seq_one_letter_code
_entity_poly.pdbx_strand_id
1 'polypeptide(L)'
;MEKRTKPYTNREFFAELCARVDLPRILDYSLASSKTVEIKSYECNFWNSLNYGTSEGIYLDIGLEFRNPERTVIPLGTFKTLEDNQGAMREMARLLADLIYTTFNFMNEHLDDFDWVGYRVRGIEREATTSYAVSYTDITAAMEEILKVVDAYPCVQLYDCGKHEYSYFRKDTNGALAKYKTMEECLQNGWACQSQDK
;
A
#
# COMPACT_ATOMS: atom_id res chain seq x y z
N MET A 1 4.18 -9.47 13.81
CA MET A 1 2.89 -9.02 13.23
C MET A 1 2.55 -10.00 12.13
N GLU A 2 1.34 -10.57 12.12
CA GLU A 2 0.91 -11.45 11.03
C GLU A 2 0.72 -10.61 9.77
N LYS A 3 1.26 -11.06 8.63
CA LYS A 3 1.09 -10.38 7.35
C LYS A 3 -0.36 -10.51 6.90
N ARG A 4 -0.97 -9.40 6.47
CA ARG A 4 -2.32 -9.44 5.92
C ARG A 4 -2.36 -10.23 4.61
N THR A 5 -3.43 -10.99 4.42
CA THR A 5 -3.72 -11.75 3.19
C THR A 5 -4.74 -11.06 2.28
N LYS A 6 -5.30 -9.92 2.74
CA LYS A 6 -6.21 -9.07 1.98
C LYS A 6 -6.00 -7.58 2.31
N PRO A 7 -6.32 -6.66 1.39
CA PRO A 7 -6.28 -5.23 1.66
C PRO A 7 -7.10 -4.83 2.88
N TYR A 8 -6.77 -3.69 3.47
CA TYR A 8 -7.70 -3.02 4.38
C TYR A 8 -8.95 -2.62 3.61
N THR A 9 -10.12 -2.82 4.20
CA THR A 9 -11.31 -2.08 3.75
C THR A 9 -11.32 -0.70 4.41
N ASN A 10 -11.96 0.27 3.76
CA ASN A 10 -12.21 1.60 4.33
C ASN A 10 -12.87 1.55 5.72
N ARG A 11 -13.75 0.56 5.96
CA ARG A 11 -14.41 0.35 7.26
C ARG A 11 -13.46 -0.21 8.31
N GLU A 12 -12.65 -1.20 7.95
CA GLU A 12 -11.59 -1.73 8.83
C GLU A 12 -10.60 -0.62 9.18
N PHE A 13 -10.19 0.18 8.21
CA PHE A 13 -9.26 1.28 8.43
C PHE A 13 -9.86 2.40 9.29
N PHE A 14 -11.13 2.76 9.06
CA PHE A 14 -11.83 3.72 9.93
C PHE A 14 -11.88 3.26 11.39
N ALA A 15 -12.22 1.99 11.64
CA ALA A 15 -12.20 1.42 12.98
C ALA A 15 -10.80 1.50 13.62
N GLU A 16 -9.76 1.27 12.82
CA GLU A 16 -8.37 1.32 13.27
C GLU A 16 -7.92 2.73 13.68
N LEU A 17 -8.40 3.76 12.97
CA LEU A 17 -8.20 5.15 13.33
C LEU A 17 -8.97 5.51 14.62
N CYS A 18 -10.25 5.13 14.72
CA CYS A 18 -11.05 5.37 15.93
C CYS A 18 -10.45 4.73 17.18
N ALA A 19 -9.79 3.58 17.06
CA ALA A 19 -9.11 2.91 18.17
C ALA A 19 -7.82 3.60 18.63
N ARG A 20 -7.28 4.55 17.85
CA ARG A 20 -5.99 5.21 18.08
C ARG A 20 -6.07 6.68 18.46
N VAL A 21 -7.25 7.27 18.34
CA VAL A 21 -7.47 8.67 18.72
C VAL A 21 -8.40 8.76 19.92
N ASP A 22 -8.21 9.79 20.74
CA ASP A 22 -9.13 10.10 21.82
C ASP A 22 -10.39 10.76 21.25
N LEU A 23 -11.47 9.98 21.14
CA LEU A 23 -12.74 10.48 20.61
C LEU A 23 -13.37 11.51 21.57
N PRO A 24 -13.71 12.73 21.09
CA PRO A 24 -14.33 13.75 21.92
C PRO A 24 -15.68 13.29 22.47
N ARG A 25 -15.95 13.60 23.75
CA ARG A 25 -17.23 13.25 24.42
C ARG A 25 -18.45 13.93 23.80
N ILE A 26 -18.24 15.00 23.03
CA ILE A 26 -19.31 15.77 22.36
C ILE A 26 -19.86 15.08 21.10
N LEU A 27 -19.23 13.97 20.68
CA LEU A 27 -19.72 13.20 19.55
C LEU A 27 -21.07 12.56 19.87
N ASP A 28 -22.03 12.81 18.98
CA ASP A 28 -23.29 12.07 18.90
C ASP A 28 -23.01 10.67 18.32
N TYR A 29 -22.26 10.63 17.23
CA TYR A 29 -21.81 9.38 16.63
C TYR A 29 -20.50 9.50 15.86
N SER A 30 -19.86 8.34 15.70
CA SER A 30 -18.81 8.06 14.72
C SER A 30 -19.27 6.89 13.86
N LEU A 31 -19.52 7.12 12.57
CA LEU A 31 -20.11 6.11 11.69
C LEU A 31 -19.20 5.87 10.48
N ALA A 32 -18.82 4.61 10.27
CA ALA A 32 -18.09 4.21 9.08
C ALA A 32 -18.94 4.41 7.81
N SER A 33 -18.29 4.64 6.68
CA SER A 33 -18.96 4.68 5.38
C SER A 33 -19.81 3.42 5.14
N SER A 34 -21.00 3.61 4.59
CA SER A 34 -21.94 2.51 4.29
C SER A 34 -21.43 1.59 3.17
N LYS A 35 -20.58 2.11 2.28
CA LYS A 35 -19.94 1.36 1.21
C LYS A 35 -18.64 0.74 1.71
N THR A 36 -18.44 -0.54 1.44
CA THR A 36 -17.17 -1.23 1.67
C THR A 36 -16.31 -1.15 0.41
N VAL A 37 -15.10 -0.58 0.52
CA VAL A 37 -14.14 -0.44 -0.57
C VAL A 37 -12.75 -0.82 -0.06
N GLU A 38 -11.98 -1.56 -0.86
CA GLU A 38 -10.60 -1.94 -0.54
C GLU A 38 -9.64 -0.77 -0.77
N ILE A 39 -8.70 -0.59 0.16
CA ILE A 39 -7.60 0.36 0.08
C ILE A 39 -6.36 -0.41 -0.38
N LYS A 40 -5.94 -0.17 -1.63
CA LYS A 40 -4.92 -0.98 -2.29
C LYS A 40 -3.58 -0.28 -2.50
N SER A 41 -3.50 0.99 -2.14
CA SER A 41 -2.30 1.81 -2.28
C SER A 41 -2.16 2.72 -1.06
N TYR A 42 -0.92 2.94 -0.61
CA TYR A 42 -0.57 3.97 0.35
C TYR A 42 -0.36 5.34 -0.31
N GLU A 43 -0.32 5.43 -1.64
CA GLU A 43 -0.16 6.67 -2.39
C GLU A 43 -1.48 7.47 -2.43
N CYS A 44 -1.85 8.03 -1.28
CA CYS A 44 -3.05 8.82 -1.11
C CYS A 44 -2.81 10.04 -0.21
N ASN A 45 -3.71 11.01 -0.31
CA ASN A 45 -3.78 12.13 0.63
C ASN A 45 -4.94 11.89 1.61
N PHE A 46 -4.80 12.38 2.84
CA PHE A 46 -5.92 12.44 3.77
C PHE A 46 -6.92 13.51 3.29
N TRP A 47 -8.14 13.08 2.97
CA TRP A 47 -9.24 13.96 2.59
C TRP A 47 -10.13 14.23 3.80
N ASN A 48 -10.62 15.46 3.93
CA ASN A 48 -11.58 15.80 4.98
C ASN A 48 -12.55 16.90 4.53
N SER A 49 -13.66 16.98 5.26
CA SER A 49 -14.64 18.06 5.22
C SER A 49 -15.14 18.30 6.64
N LEU A 50 -14.68 19.40 7.26
CA LEU A 50 -15.15 19.86 8.58
C LEU A 50 -16.08 21.05 8.39
N ASN A 51 -17.38 20.86 8.63
CA ASN A 51 -18.40 21.86 8.35
C ASN A 51 -19.55 21.83 9.36
N TYR A 52 -20.26 22.95 9.48
CA TYR A 52 -21.54 22.99 10.18
C TYR A 52 -22.59 22.20 9.41
N GLY A 53 -23.44 21.47 10.13
CA GLY A 53 -24.64 20.86 9.57
C GLY A 53 -25.64 21.92 9.13
N THR A 54 -26.50 21.57 8.17
CA THR A 54 -27.56 22.48 7.68
C THR A 54 -28.70 22.65 8.69
N SER A 55 -28.85 21.71 9.62
CA SER A 55 -29.91 21.72 10.63
C SER A 55 -29.39 21.65 12.08
N GLU A 56 -28.34 20.87 12.32
CA GLU A 56 -27.82 20.64 13.68
C GLU A 56 -26.36 20.20 13.60
N GLY A 57 -25.55 20.64 14.56
CA GLY A 57 -24.25 20.05 14.85
C GLY A 57 -23.15 20.37 13.85
N ILE A 58 -22.03 19.68 14.04
CA ILE A 58 -20.82 19.79 13.23
C ILE A 58 -20.51 18.40 12.68
N TYR A 59 -20.19 18.36 11.39
CA TYR A 59 -19.84 17.15 10.66
C TYR A 59 -18.36 17.20 10.30
N LEU A 60 -17.67 16.11 10.58
CA LEU A 60 -16.34 15.83 10.08
C LEU A 60 -16.40 14.54 9.24
N ASP A 61 -16.42 14.70 7.93
CA ASP A 61 -16.26 13.60 6.99
C ASP A 61 -14.78 13.40 6.67
N ILE A 62 -14.33 12.15 6.66
CA ILE A 62 -12.94 11.79 6.35
C ILE A 62 -12.85 10.72 5.26
N GLY A 63 -11.75 10.76 4.52
CA GLY A 63 -11.54 9.93 3.34
C GLY A 63 -10.06 9.81 2.96
N LEU A 64 -9.78 8.96 1.98
CA LEU A 64 -8.49 8.89 1.31
C LEU A 64 -8.65 9.36 -0.14
N GLU A 65 -7.94 10.41 -0.53
CA GLU A 65 -7.91 10.94 -1.89
C GLU A 65 -6.76 10.31 -2.68
N PHE A 66 -7.11 9.63 -3.76
CA PHE A 66 -6.18 9.11 -4.77
C PHE A 66 -6.24 10.01 -6.00
N ARG A 67 -5.10 10.30 -6.62
CA ARG A 67 -5.02 11.17 -7.81
C ARG A 67 -4.67 10.44 -9.10
N ASN A 68 -4.21 9.19 -8.99
CA ASN A 68 -3.81 8.37 -10.13
C ASN A 68 -4.70 7.11 -10.19
N PRO A 69 -5.27 6.74 -11.35
CA PRO A 69 -5.23 7.45 -12.63
C PRO A 69 -6.15 8.68 -12.70
N GLU A 70 -7.19 8.74 -11.87
CA GLU A 70 -8.12 9.87 -11.75
C GLU A 70 -8.39 10.19 -10.28
N ARG A 71 -8.81 11.44 -10.04
CA ARG A 71 -9.14 11.89 -8.69
C ARG A 71 -10.34 11.11 -8.15
N THR A 72 -10.10 10.27 -7.15
CA THR A 72 -11.12 9.48 -6.45
C THR A 72 -10.96 9.65 -4.95
N VAL A 73 -12.06 9.76 -4.22
CA VAL A 73 -12.05 9.74 -2.74
C VAL A 73 -12.71 8.44 -2.28
N ILE A 74 -11.97 7.63 -1.51
CA ILE A 74 -12.52 6.52 -0.76
C ILE A 74 -13.02 7.10 0.58
N PRO A 75 -14.35 7.18 0.82
CA PRO A 75 -14.87 7.68 2.09
C PRO A 75 -14.58 6.67 3.20
N LEU A 76 -14.03 7.13 4.33
CA LEU A 76 -13.76 6.29 5.49
C LEU A 76 -14.95 6.31 6.46
N GLY A 77 -15.39 7.50 6.86
CA GLY A 77 -16.51 7.67 7.78
C GLY A 77 -16.76 9.12 8.17
N THR A 78 -17.74 9.30 9.05
CA THR A 78 -18.27 10.59 9.49
C THR A 78 -18.30 10.63 11.01
N PHE A 79 -17.88 11.75 11.58
CA PHE A 79 -18.07 12.11 12.98
C PHE A 79 -19.06 13.27 13.06
N LYS A 80 -20.03 13.19 13.98
CA LYS A 80 -21.09 14.20 14.13
C LYS A 80 -21.30 14.56 15.58
N THR A 81 -21.55 15.84 15.85
CA THR A 81 -21.95 16.37 17.17
C THR A 81 -23.42 16.81 17.17
N LEU A 82 -24.03 16.94 18.34
CA LEU A 82 -25.29 17.72 18.48
C LEU A 82 -24.97 19.22 18.61
N GLU A 83 -23.89 19.55 19.32
CA GLU A 83 -23.46 20.92 19.54
C GLU A 83 -22.85 21.57 18.28
N ASP A 84 -23.17 22.84 18.03
CA ASP A 84 -22.67 23.65 16.90
C ASP A 84 -21.98 24.94 17.35
N ASN A 85 -21.66 25.06 18.64
CA ASN A 85 -20.95 26.22 19.17
C ASN A 85 -19.46 26.22 18.77
N GLN A 86 -18.79 27.36 18.96
CA GLN A 86 -17.37 27.50 18.62
C GLN A 86 -16.46 26.51 19.37
N GLY A 87 -16.80 26.16 20.61
CA GLY A 87 -16.06 25.17 21.39
C GLY A 87 -16.10 23.80 20.73
N ALA A 88 -17.28 23.34 20.34
CA ALA A 88 -17.47 22.10 19.60
C ALA A 88 -16.68 22.07 18.28
N MET A 89 -16.64 23.20 17.55
CA MET A 89 -15.83 23.30 16.32
C MET A 89 -14.33 23.13 16.60
N ARG A 90 -13.82 23.70 17.70
CA ARG A 90 -12.41 23.55 18.08
C ARG A 90 -12.07 22.11 18.48
N GLU A 91 -12.97 21.43 19.20
CA GLU A 91 -12.79 20.01 19.55
C GLU A 91 -12.81 19.12 18.30
N MET A 92 -13.73 19.37 17.35
CA MET A 92 -13.77 18.65 16.08
C MET A 92 -12.54 18.92 15.20
N ALA A 93 -12.02 20.15 15.21
CA ALA A 93 -10.76 20.49 14.53
C ALA A 93 -9.55 19.79 15.16
N ARG A 94 -9.54 19.61 16.48
CA ARG A 94 -8.52 18.83 17.19
C ARG A 94 -8.57 17.36 16.79
N LEU A 95 -9.77 16.75 16.80
CA LEU A 95 -9.97 15.39 16.31
C LEU A 95 -9.47 15.23 14.87
N LEU A 96 -9.77 16.18 13.98
CA LEU A 96 -9.25 16.17 12.61
C LEU A 96 -7.71 16.16 12.58
N ALA A 97 -7.05 17.00 13.39
CA ALA A 97 -5.59 17.03 13.46
C ALA A 97 -5.00 15.68 13.92
N ASP A 98 -5.60 15.07 14.95
CA ASP A 98 -5.18 13.78 15.48
C ASP A 98 -5.37 12.65 14.45
N LEU A 99 -6.48 12.68 13.69
CA LEU A 99 -6.76 11.72 12.62
C LEU A 99 -5.79 11.86 11.44
N ILE A 100 -5.42 13.08 11.05
CA ILE A 100 -4.40 13.33 10.01
C ILE A 100 -3.07 12.70 10.42
N TYR A 101 -2.60 13.00 11.64
CA TYR A 101 -1.34 12.48 12.14
C TYR A 101 -1.37 10.96 12.28
N THR A 102 -2.44 10.42 12.85
CA THR A 102 -2.60 8.97 13.06
C THR A 102 -2.64 8.21 11.74
N THR A 103 -3.34 8.73 10.74
CA THR A 103 -3.37 8.13 9.39
C THR A 103 -1.96 8.07 8.80
N PHE A 104 -1.24 9.20 8.81
CA PHE A 104 0.11 9.28 8.28
C PHE A 104 1.05 8.30 8.99
N ASN A 105 1.05 8.28 10.32
CA ASN A 105 1.94 7.42 11.10
C ASN A 105 1.61 5.94 10.87
N PHE A 106 0.32 5.57 10.97
CA PHE A 106 -0.09 4.18 10.82
C PHE A 106 0.25 3.62 9.44
N MET A 107 -0.07 4.34 8.37
CA MET A 107 0.22 3.88 7.01
C MET A 107 1.72 3.72 6.76
N ASN A 108 2.56 4.63 7.27
CA ASN A 108 4.01 4.53 7.14
C ASN A 108 4.61 3.35 7.91
N GLU A 109 4.07 3.03 9.08
CA GLU A 109 4.48 1.85 9.85
C GLU A 109 4.04 0.52 9.20
N HIS A 110 3.01 0.57 8.34
CA HIS A 110 2.33 -0.60 7.78
C HIS A 110 2.26 -0.56 6.24
N LEU A 111 3.27 -0.01 5.56
CA LEU A 111 3.23 0.22 4.10
C LEU A 111 2.85 -1.02 3.29
N ASP A 112 3.40 -2.18 3.65
CA ASP A 112 3.11 -3.46 2.98
C ASP A 112 1.61 -3.85 3.08
N ASP A 113 0.90 -3.43 4.14
CA ASP A 113 -0.54 -3.68 4.28
C ASP A 113 -1.40 -2.81 3.36
N PHE A 114 -0.79 -1.85 2.68
CA PHE A 114 -1.41 -0.94 1.72
C PHE A 114 -0.78 -1.01 0.33
N ASP A 115 0.12 -1.95 0.03
CA ASP A 115 0.78 -2.10 -1.27
C ASP A 115 0.27 -3.35 -2.01
N TRP A 116 -0.92 -3.27 -2.62
CA TRP A 116 -1.62 -4.43 -3.20
C TRP A 116 -1.74 -4.39 -4.72
N VAL A 117 -1.13 -3.42 -5.40
CA VAL A 117 -1.28 -3.22 -6.85
C VAL A 117 0.08 -3.09 -7.51
N GLY A 118 0.20 -3.74 -8.65
CA GLY A 118 1.37 -3.65 -9.50
C GLY A 118 2.43 -4.69 -9.17
N TYR A 119 3.62 -4.42 -9.68
CA TYR A 119 4.74 -5.33 -9.71
C TYR A 119 6.02 -4.55 -9.45
N ARG A 120 6.96 -5.17 -8.73
CA ARG A 120 8.30 -4.60 -8.49
C ARG A 120 9.36 -5.50 -9.10
N VAL A 121 10.22 -4.94 -9.94
CA VAL A 121 11.33 -5.64 -10.61
C VAL A 121 12.65 -5.19 -10.01
N ARG A 122 13.54 -6.15 -9.69
CA ARG A 122 14.81 -5.89 -9.01
C ARG A 122 15.89 -6.86 -9.45
N GLY A 123 17.10 -6.37 -9.72
CA GLY A 123 18.27 -7.22 -9.97
C GLY A 123 18.84 -7.83 -8.68
N ILE A 124 19.45 -9.00 -8.77
CA ILE A 124 20.15 -9.65 -7.66
C ILE A 124 21.64 -9.73 -8.01
N GLU A 125 22.50 -9.12 -7.18
CA GLU A 125 23.96 -9.16 -7.31
C GLU A 125 24.57 -9.93 -6.14
N ARG A 126 25.45 -10.91 -6.41
CA ARG A 126 26.30 -11.55 -5.38
C ARG A 126 25.51 -11.99 -4.13
N GLU A 127 24.37 -12.66 -4.34
CA GLU A 127 23.45 -13.13 -3.29
C GLU A 127 22.78 -12.02 -2.45
N ALA A 128 22.99 -10.76 -2.80
CA ALA A 128 22.31 -9.60 -2.26
C ALA A 128 21.38 -8.98 -3.30
N THR A 129 20.29 -8.40 -2.84
CA THR A 129 19.36 -7.68 -3.72
C THR A 129 19.86 -6.24 -3.93
N THR A 130 19.87 -5.71 -5.17
CA THR A 130 20.39 -4.36 -5.46
C THR A 130 19.59 -3.27 -4.74
N SER A 131 20.11 -2.14 -4.30
CA SER A 131 19.32 -1.20 -3.45
C SER A 131 18.06 -0.59 -4.09
N TYR A 132 17.79 -0.82 -5.38
CA TYR A 132 16.70 -0.18 -6.13
C TYR A 132 15.79 -1.22 -6.81
N ALA A 133 14.48 -1.00 -6.74
CA ALA A 133 13.47 -1.75 -7.47
C ALA A 133 12.64 -0.79 -8.33
N VAL A 134 12.27 -1.21 -9.53
CA VAL A 134 11.41 -0.44 -10.44
C VAL A 134 9.98 -0.95 -10.32
N SER A 135 9.02 -0.04 -10.14
CA SER A 135 7.61 -0.37 -10.00
C SER A 135 6.85 -0.23 -11.32
N TYR A 136 5.92 -1.16 -11.57
CA TYR A 136 5.06 -1.20 -12.74
C TYR A 136 3.62 -1.48 -12.34
N THR A 137 2.65 -0.87 -13.01
CA THR A 137 1.22 -1.11 -12.76
C THR A 137 0.69 -2.35 -13.47
N ASP A 138 1.38 -2.81 -14.51
CA ASP A 138 0.97 -3.95 -15.37
C ASP A 138 2.09 -4.99 -15.47
N ILE A 139 1.69 -6.27 -15.58
CA ILE A 139 2.62 -7.40 -15.67
C ILE A 139 3.41 -7.37 -16.96
N THR A 140 2.83 -6.92 -18.08
CA THR A 140 3.49 -6.86 -19.38
C THR A 140 4.69 -5.92 -19.30
N ALA A 141 4.50 -4.73 -18.75
CA ALA A 141 5.56 -3.75 -18.57
C ALA A 141 6.66 -4.27 -17.61
N ALA A 142 6.27 -4.96 -16.52
CA ALA A 142 7.23 -5.58 -15.62
C ALA A 142 8.04 -6.69 -16.32
N MET A 143 7.41 -7.50 -17.16
CA MET A 143 8.07 -8.54 -17.95
C MET A 143 9.00 -7.97 -19.03
N GLU A 144 8.62 -6.86 -19.67
CA GLU A 144 9.49 -6.12 -20.58
C GLU A 144 10.75 -5.61 -19.86
N GLU A 145 10.62 -5.13 -18.63
CA GLU A 145 11.77 -4.73 -17.83
C GLU A 145 12.68 -5.91 -17.50
N ILE A 146 12.09 -7.04 -17.07
CA ILE A 146 12.86 -8.27 -16.82
C ILE A 146 13.68 -8.63 -18.07
N LEU A 147 13.07 -8.62 -19.25
CA LEU A 147 13.77 -8.93 -20.50
C LEU A 147 14.92 -7.94 -20.81
N LYS A 148 14.78 -6.67 -20.43
CA LYS A 148 15.85 -5.66 -20.61
C LYS A 148 17.03 -5.88 -19.66
N VAL A 149 16.76 -6.26 -18.41
CA VAL A 149 17.79 -6.30 -17.36
C VAL A 149 18.34 -7.69 -17.06
N VAL A 150 17.72 -8.76 -17.57
CA VAL A 150 18.09 -10.14 -17.24
C VAL A 150 19.54 -10.50 -17.61
N ASP A 151 20.13 -9.86 -18.62
CA ASP A 151 21.52 -10.10 -18.99
C ASP A 151 22.53 -9.40 -18.07
N ALA A 152 22.08 -8.38 -17.32
CA ALA A 152 22.93 -7.61 -16.43
C ALA A 152 23.06 -8.22 -15.02
N TYR A 153 22.17 -9.16 -14.67
CA TYR A 153 22.11 -9.72 -13.33
C TYR A 153 22.11 -11.26 -13.35
N PRO A 154 22.81 -11.91 -12.39
CA PRO A 154 22.70 -13.36 -12.18
C PRO A 154 21.27 -13.88 -12.06
N CYS A 155 20.39 -13.08 -11.44
CA CYS A 155 18.97 -13.35 -11.35
C CYS A 155 18.21 -12.02 -11.23
N VAL A 156 16.97 -12.00 -11.73
CA VAL A 156 16.04 -10.88 -11.61
C VAL A 156 14.84 -11.32 -10.78
N GLN A 157 14.51 -10.56 -9.75
CA GLN A 157 13.34 -10.74 -8.91
C GLN A 157 12.16 -9.94 -9.46
N LEU A 158 10.99 -10.56 -9.44
CA LEU A 158 9.68 -9.94 -9.62
C LEU A 158 8.89 -10.16 -8.34
N TYR A 159 8.35 -9.10 -7.77
CA TYR A 159 7.36 -9.17 -6.71
C TYR A 159 5.99 -8.79 -7.26
N ASP A 160 5.00 -9.66 -7.06
CA ASP A 160 3.59 -9.41 -7.37
C ASP A 160 2.92 -8.85 -6.10
N CYS A 161 2.65 -7.55 -6.07
CA CYS A 161 2.06 -6.88 -4.92
C CYS A 161 0.65 -7.42 -4.61
N GLY A 162 -0.12 -7.81 -5.63
CA GLY A 162 -1.47 -8.32 -5.43
C GLY A 162 -1.53 -9.71 -4.80
N LYS A 163 -0.48 -10.52 -5.00
CA LYS A 163 -0.37 -11.86 -4.40
C LYS A 163 0.57 -11.92 -3.19
N HIS A 164 1.37 -10.89 -2.98
CA HIS A 164 2.52 -10.90 -2.07
C HIS A 164 3.50 -12.07 -2.34
N GLU A 165 3.68 -12.39 -3.62
CA GLU A 165 4.52 -13.50 -4.07
C GLU A 165 5.75 -13.03 -4.82
N TYR A 166 6.86 -13.73 -4.62
CA TYR A 166 8.07 -13.52 -5.39
C TYR A 166 8.17 -14.53 -6.54
N SER A 167 8.74 -14.10 -7.64
CA SER A 167 9.14 -14.92 -8.77
C SER A 167 10.54 -14.50 -9.21
N TYR A 168 11.31 -15.44 -9.73
CA TYR A 168 12.72 -15.22 -10.06
C TYR A 168 12.98 -15.61 -11.51
N PHE A 169 13.80 -14.84 -12.20
CA PHE A 169 14.01 -14.98 -13.64
C PHE A 169 15.48 -14.91 -14.01
N ARG A 170 15.88 -15.72 -14.97
CA ARG A 170 17.19 -15.67 -15.63
C ARG A 170 17.08 -16.28 -17.03
N LYS A 171 18.11 -16.10 -17.86
CA LYS A 171 18.20 -16.87 -19.11
C LYS A 171 18.75 -18.27 -18.86
N ASP A 172 18.15 -19.28 -19.48
CA ASP A 172 18.65 -20.64 -19.49
C ASP A 172 19.85 -20.80 -20.44
N THR A 173 20.37 -22.02 -20.57
CA THR A 173 21.51 -22.32 -21.46
C THR A 173 21.24 -22.06 -22.93
N ASN A 174 19.98 -21.96 -23.34
CA ASN A 174 19.56 -21.66 -24.72
C ASN A 174 19.26 -20.15 -24.91
N GLY A 175 19.49 -19.33 -23.88
CA GLY A 175 19.18 -17.91 -23.90
C GLY A 175 17.69 -17.59 -23.72
N ALA A 176 16.84 -18.58 -23.44
CA ALA A 176 15.41 -18.38 -23.20
C ALA A 176 15.15 -17.95 -21.75
N LEU A 177 14.17 -17.09 -21.53
CA LEU A 177 13.81 -16.64 -20.18
C LEU A 177 13.14 -17.78 -19.39
N ALA A 178 13.76 -18.19 -18.29
CA ALA A 178 13.24 -19.21 -17.38
C ALA A 178 12.77 -18.57 -16.07
N LYS A 179 11.68 -19.11 -15.50
CA LYS A 179 11.06 -18.67 -14.23
C LYS A 179 11.31 -19.71 -13.13
N TYR A 180 11.65 -19.23 -11.94
CA TYR A 180 11.95 -20.01 -10.74
C TYR A 180 11.11 -19.54 -9.55
N LYS A 181 10.90 -20.43 -8.57
CA LYS A 181 10.09 -20.12 -7.38
C LYS A 181 10.92 -19.49 -6.28
N THR A 182 12.18 -19.90 -6.15
CA THR A 182 13.08 -19.37 -5.12
C THR A 182 14.31 -18.69 -5.73
N MET A 183 14.95 -17.83 -4.93
CA MET A 183 16.18 -17.17 -5.32
C MET A 183 17.32 -18.19 -5.49
N GLU A 184 17.38 -19.19 -4.61
CA GLU A 184 18.39 -20.24 -4.63
C GLU A 184 18.29 -21.07 -5.92
N GLU A 185 17.09 -21.47 -6.34
CA GLU A 185 16.87 -22.20 -7.60
C GLU A 185 17.33 -21.38 -8.82
N CYS A 186 17.08 -20.07 -8.78
CA CYS A 186 17.49 -19.14 -9.83
C CYS A 186 19.01 -19.00 -9.90
N LEU A 187 19.71 -18.97 -8.75
CA LEU A 187 21.15 -18.79 -8.70
C LEU A 187 21.93 -20.10 -8.93
N GLN A 188 21.48 -21.23 -8.37
CA GLN A 188 22.21 -22.51 -8.39
C GLN A 188 22.32 -23.15 -9.77
N ASN A 189 21.31 -22.98 -10.63
CA ASN A 189 21.33 -23.62 -11.95
C ASN A 189 22.30 -22.93 -12.94
N GLY A 190 23.15 -21.99 -12.48
CA GLY A 190 23.99 -21.11 -13.30
C GLY A 190 25.50 -21.33 -13.17
N TRP A 191 25.97 -22.15 -12.21
CA TRP A 191 27.38 -22.50 -12.03
C TRP A 191 27.61 -24.02 -12.09
N ALA A 192 27.20 -24.62 -13.20
CA ALA A 192 27.80 -25.88 -13.66
C ALA A 192 28.55 -25.62 -14.97
N CYS A 193 29.85 -25.97 -14.99
CA CYS A 193 30.91 -25.72 -15.98
C CYS A 193 31.68 -24.40 -15.78
N GLN A 194 32.96 -24.37 -15.42
CA GLN A 194 34.05 -25.29 -15.80
C GLN A 194 35.03 -25.55 -14.64
N SER A 195 35.08 -26.80 -14.18
CA SER A 195 36.33 -27.40 -13.71
C SER A 195 36.46 -28.78 -14.38
N GLN A 196 36.88 -28.75 -15.65
CA GLN A 196 37.58 -29.86 -16.27
C GLN A 196 39.04 -29.45 -16.42
N ASP A 197 39.89 -30.21 -15.76
CA ASP A 197 41.26 -30.57 -16.10
C ASP A 197 42.26 -29.46 -16.47
N LYS A 198 43.17 -29.21 -15.53
CA LYS A 198 44.62 -29.34 -15.76
C LYS A 198 45.37 -29.57 -14.45
#